data_AF-A0A945NKF2-F1
#
_entry.id   AF-A0A945NKF2-F1
#
_cell.length_a   1.000
_cell.length_b   1.000
_cell.length_c   1.000
_cell.angle_alpha   90.00
_cell.angle_beta   90.00
_cell.angle_gamma   90.00
#
_symmetry.space_group_name_H-M   'P 1'
#
loop_
_entity.id
_entity.type
_entity.pdbx_description
1 polymer ?
#
loop_
_entity_poly.entity_id
_entity_poly.type
_entity_poly.pdbx_seq_one_letter_code
_entity_poly.pdbx_strand_id
1 'polypeptide(L)'
;MAEEKKTLEDLGAAVAEKAAEAAAPAAEASEEAAAAPAEETPIVEAEVATVEPQIDDLGRSYATGKRKDAVARVWIKPGSGKVVVNGKEIAVYFARPVLQMILRQPFQVAGVDGQF
;
A
#
# COMPACT_ATOMS: atom_id res chain seq x y z
N MET A 1 -59.27 9.26 -19.08
CA MET A 1 -59.27 9.80 -17.70
C MET A 1 -57.86 9.66 -17.17
N ALA A 2 -57.24 10.83 -16.91
CA ALA A 2 -55.94 11.08 -16.28
C ALA A 2 -54.72 10.25 -16.74
N GLU A 3 -54.01 10.74 -17.77
CA GLU A 3 -52.57 10.50 -17.91
C GLU A 3 -51.85 11.38 -16.88
N GLU A 4 -51.36 10.79 -15.80
CA GLU A 4 -50.53 11.47 -14.80
C GLU A 4 -49.06 11.33 -15.21
N LYS A 5 -48.61 12.17 -16.14
CA LYS A 5 -47.19 12.31 -16.46
C LYS A 5 -46.55 13.09 -15.32
N LYS A 6 -45.87 12.37 -14.42
CA LYS A 6 -44.93 12.96 -13.44
C LYS A 6 -43.90 13.77 -14.23
N THR A 7 -44.03 15.09 -14.22
CA THR A 7 -43.19 16.00 -15.00
C THR A 7 -41.82 16.13 -14.33
N LEU A 8 -40.83 16.50 -15.15
CA LEU A 8 -39.43 16.62 -14.78
C LEU A 8 -39.20 17.66 -13.65
N GLU A 9 -40.16 18.54 -13.44
CA GLU A 9 -40.17 19.60 -12.43
C GLU A 9 -40.35 19.05 -11.00
N ASP A 10 -41.12 17.97 -10.81
CA ASP A 10 -41.28 17.29 -9.50
C ASP A 10 -40.03 16.48 -9.08
N LEU A 11 -39.22 16.03 -10.05
CA LEU A 11 -37.90 15.43 -9.79
C LEU A 11 -36.85 16.52 -9.50
N GLY A 12 -37.00 17.69 -10.13
CA GLY A 12 -36.16 18.87 -9.86
C GLY A 12 -36.30 19.38 -8.42
N ALA A 13 -37.52 19.41 -7.90
CA ALA A 13 -37.78 19.81 -6.51
C ALA A 13 -37.16 18.84 -5.48
N ALA A 14 -37.20 17.53 -5.74
CA ALA A 14 -36.60 16.52 -4.86
C ALA A 14 -35.05 16.54 -4.88
N VAL A 15 -34.43 17.01 -5.96
CA VAL A 15 -32.98 17.22 -6.04
C VAL A 15 -32.58 18.56 -5.43
N ALA A 16 -33.45 19.59 -5.49
CA ALA A 16 -33.22 20.88 -4.85
C ALA A 16 -33.23 20.80 -3.31
N GLU A 17 -34.14 20.01 -2.72
CA GLU A 17 -34.18 19.82 -1.27
C GLU A 17 -33.02 18.95 -0.75
N LYS A 18 -32.50 18.03 -1.58
CA LYS A 18 -31.34 17.19 -1.23
C LYS A 18 -29.98 17.83 -1.54
N ALA A 19 -29.94 18.89 -2.35
CA ALA A 19 -28.73 19.65 -2.65
C ALA A 19 -28.46 20.82 -1.67
N ALA A 20 -29.44 21.17 -0.82
CA ALA A 20 -29.28 22.22 0.20
C ALA A 20 -28.45 21.78 1.43
N GLU A 21 -28.15 20.48 1.57
CA GLU A 21 -27.28 19.95 2.64
C GLU A 21 -25.87 19.56 2.14
N ALA A 22 -25.39 20.19 1.07
CA ALA A 22 -24.01 20.00 0.62
C ALA A 22 -23.54 21.13 -0.31
N ALA A 23 -23.27 22.33 0.23
CA ALA A 23 -22.17 23.20 -0.21
C ALA A 23 -22.26 24.60 0.42
N ALA A 24 -21.27 24.95 1.24
CA ALA A 24 -20.70 26.31 1.30
C ALA A 24 -19.37 26.29 2.09
N PRO A 25 -18.46 27.24 1.84
CA PRO A 25 -17.08 26.95 1.44
C PRO A 25 -16.01 27.51 2.40
N ALA A 26 -14.75 27.21 2.06
CA ALA A 26 -13.54 27.73 2.68
C ALA A 26 -13.37 29.26 2.54
N ALA A 27 -12.83 29.90 3.59
CA ALA A 27 -12.03 31.12 3.53
C ALA A 27 -11.17 31.25 4.81
N GLU A 28 -9.86 31.31 4.64
CA GLU A 28 -8.85 31.60 5.67
C GLU A 28 -8.81 33.10 6.00
N ALA A 29 -8.63 33.45 7.29
CA ALA A 29 -7.70 34.50 7.77
C ALA A 29 -7.75 34.65 9.31
N SER A 30 -6.63 34.29 9.95
CA SER A 30 -6.00 34.91 11.15
C SER A 30 -6.86 35.36 12.33
N GLU A 31 -6.67 34.71 13.50
CA GLU A 31 -6.15 35.42 14.68
C GLU A 31 -5.50 34.44 15.67
N GLU A 32 -4.48 34.98 16.34
CA GLU A 32 -3.47 34.33 17.14
C GLU A 32 -3.93 34.07 18.59
N ALA A 33 -3.22 33.15 19.26
CA ALA A 33 -3.07 33.00 20.71
C ALA A 33 -4.22 32.39 21.53
N ALA A 34 -4.03 31.13 21.92
CA ALA A 34 -4.00 30.77 23.35
C ALA A 34 -3.29 29.42 23.56
N ALA A 35 -2.17 29.48 24.27
CA ALA A 35 -1.32 28.38 24.66
C ALA A 35 -1.95 27.49 25.74
N ALA A 36 -1.75 26.17 25.61
CA ALA A 36 -1.63 25.22 26.72
C ALA A 36 -0.88 23.96 26.22
N PRO A 37 -0.04 23.34 27.06
CA PRO A 37 1.27 22.82 26.64
C PRO A 37 1.22 21.40 26.07
N ALA A 38 2.15 21.14 25.14
CA ALA A 38 2.48 19.83 24.64
C ALA A 38 3.22 19.03 25.72
N GLU A 39 2.69 17.87 26.06
CA GLU A 39 3.47 16.82 26.72
C GLU A 39 4.46 16.26 25.69
N GLU A 40 5.73 16.61 25.85
CA GLU A 40 6.84 15.97 25.15
C GLU A 40 6.93 14.52 25.63
N THR A 41 6.38 13.60 24.82
CA THR A 41 6.74 12.20 24.93
C THR A 41 8.19 12.05 24.45
N PRO A 42 9.10 11.48 25.26
CA PRO A 42 10.46 11.28 24.82
C PRO A 42 10.47 10.27 23.67
N ILE A 43 10.87 10.74 22.49
CA ILE A 43 11.27 9.92 21.35
C ILE A 43 12.46 9.06 21.78
N VAL A 44 12.18 7.82 22.13
CA VAL A 44 13.22 6.81 22.34
C VAL A 44 13.79 6.49 20.96
N GLU A 45 14.98 7.01 20.70
CA GLU A 45 15.80 6.68 19.54
C GLU A 45 16.17 5.19 19.64
N ALA A 46 15.37 4.36 18.97
CA ALA A 46 15.64 2.94 18.85
C ALA A 46 16.90 2.76 18.01
N GLU A 47 18.01 2.42 18.66
CA GLU A 47 19.22 1.95 18.00
C GLU A 47 18.87 0.85 17.00
N VAL A 48 19.09 1.14 15.72
CA VAL A 48 18.90 0.20 14.63
C VAL A 48 19.99 -0.85 14.74
N ALA A 49 19.72 -1.94 15.45
CA ALA A 49 20.59 -3.10 15.47
C ALA A 49 20.76 -3.61 14.04
N THR A 50 21.98 -3.48 13.50
CA THR A 50 22.36 -4.03 12.19
C THR A 50 22.22 -5.54 12.24
N VAL A 51 21.16 -6.06 11.60
CA VAL A 51 20.98 -7.50 11.37
C VAL A 51 22.01 -7.91 10.33
N GLU A 52 23.05 -8.63 10.76
CA GLU A 52 24.02 -9.20 9.84
C GLU A 52 23.32 -10.20 8.90
N PRO A 53 23.57 -10.13 7.57
CA PRO A 53 22.96 -11.05 6.64
C PRO A 53 23.49 -12.47 6.88
N GLN A 54 22.60 -13.40 7.17
CA GLN A 54 22.95 -14.82 7.29
C GLN A 54 23.21 -15.39 5.90
N ILE A 55 24.47 -15.69 5.61
CA ILE A 55 24.93 -16.27 4.35
C ILE A 55 25.32 -17.72 4.61
N ASP A 56 24.74 -18.65 3.83
CA ASP A 56 25.11 -20.07 3.85
C ASP A 56 26.50 -20.32 3.25
N ASP A 57 27.08 -21.50 3.50
CA ASP A 57 28.29 -22.01 2.83
C ASP A 57 28.23 -21.95 1.29
N LEU A 58 27.03 -21.97 0.73
CA LEU A 58 26.74 -21.90 -0.71
C LEU A 58 26.66 -20.46 -1.25
N GLY A 59 26.96 -19.45 -0.43
CA GLY A 59 26.89 -18.03 -0.78
C GLY A 59 25.47 -17.55 -1.04
N ARG A 60 24.48 -18.16 -0.37
CA ARG A 60 23.06 -17.78 -0.48
C ARG A 60 22.65 -17.01 0.76
N SER A 61 21.97 -15.89 0.58
CA SER A 61 21.42 -15.12 1.69
C SER A 61 20.08 -15.68 2.12
N TYR A 62 19.93 -15.91 3.42
CA TYR A 62 18.66 -16.32 4.02
C TYR A 62 17.82 -15.11 4.39
N ALA A 63 16.53 -15.16 4.06
CA ALA A 63 15.55 -14.16 4.48
C ALA A 63 14.19 -14.79 4.79
N THR A 64 13.45 -14.17 5.69
CA THR A 64 12.08 -14.56 6.02
C THR A 64 11.14 -13.37 5.89
N GLY A 65 9.95 -13.60 5.34
CA GLY A 65 8.88 -12.61 5.26
C GLY A 65 7.57 -13.15 5.80
N LYS A 66 6.79 -12.31 6.48
CA LYS A 66 5.45 -12.64 6.97
C LYS A 66 4.45 -11.58 6.55
N ARG A 67 3.28 -11.98 6.07
CA ARG A 67 2.14 -11.09 5.82
C ARG A 67 0.84 -11.83 6.13
N LYS A 68 0.04 -11.29 7.06
CA LYS A 68 -1.16 -11.97 7.60
C LYS A 68 -0.76 -13.37 8.10
N ASP A 69 -1.40 -14.41 7.57
CA ASP A 69 -1.15 -15.81 7.90
C ASP A 69 -0.06 -16.46 7.03
N ALA A 70 0.43 -15.76 5.99
CA ALA A 70 1.43 -16.30 5.08
C ALA A 70 2.86 -16.06 5.61
N VAL A 71 3.68 -17.11 5.54
CA VAL A 71 5.12 -17.09 5.87
C VAL A 71 5.92 -17.57 4.66
N ALA A 72 6.91 -16.79 4.25
CA ALA A 72 7.82 -17.08 3.17
C ALA A 72 9.25 -17.21 3.71
N ARG A 73 9.92 -18.32 3.40
CA ARG A 73 11.36 -18.52 3.61
C ARG A 73 12.02 -18.44 2.24
N VAL A 74 12.99 -17.55 2.09
CA VAL A 74 13.60 -17.22 0.81
C VAL A 74 15.11 -17.39 0.92
N TRP A 75 15.67 -17.97 -0.13
CA TRP A 75 17.10 -18.10 -0.33
C TRP A 75 17.45 -17.32 -1.59
N ILE A 76 18.31 -16.33 -1.46
CA ILE A 76 18.72 -15.47 -2.58
C ILE A 76 20.16 -15.85 -2.95
N LYS A 77 20.38 -16.07 -4.24
CA LYS A 77 21.72 -16.35 -4.79
C LYS A 77 21.94 -15.44 -6.00
N PRO A 78 23.12 -14.80 -6.16
CA PRO A 78 23.43 -14.09 -7.39
C PRO A 78 23.41 -15.06 -8.58
N GLY A 79 22.68 -14.70 -9.65
CA GLY A 79 22.34 -15.63 -10.71
C GLY A 79 21.56 -15.02 -11.88
N SER A 80 20.81 -15.87 -12.57
CA SER A 80 20.19 -15.58 -13.87
C SER A 80 18.77 -15.01 -13.78
N GLY A 81 18.36 -14.39 -12.66
CA GLY A 81 17.02 -13.82 -12.55
C GLY A 81 15.90 -14.84 -12.35
N LYS A 82 16.21 -16.10 -12.01
CA LYS A 82 15.24 -17.21 -12.00
C LYS A 82 14.58 -17.35 -10.64
N VAL A 83 13.27 -17.11 -10.59
CA VAL A 83 12.47 -17.18 -9.36
C VAL A 83 11.59 -18.42 -9.36
N VAL A 84 11.86 -19.36 -8.44
CA VAL A 84 11.08 -20.58 -8.23
C VAL A 84 10.43 -20.52 -6.85
N VAL A 85 9.12 -20.75 -6.79
CA VAL A 85 8.33 -20.70 -5.55
C VAL A 85 7.70 -22.07 -5.30
N ASN A 86 8.06 -22.72 -4.19
CA ASN A 86 7.57 -24.06 -3.83
C ASN A 86 7.73 -25.09 -4.96
N GLY A 87 8.87 -25.02 -5.68
CA GLY A 87 9.18 -25.92 -6.81
C GLY A 87 8.43 -25.60 -8.11
N LYS A 88 7.69 -24.48 -8.17
CA LYS A 88 6.95 -24.04 -9.37
C LYS A 88 7.52 -22.71 -9.88
N GLU A 89 7.48 -22.54 -11.20
CA GLU A 89 7.77 -21.27 -11.87
C GLU A 89 6.85 -20.14 -11.37
N ILE A 90 7.37 -18.91 -11.31
CA ILE A 90 6.63 -17.74 -10.81
C ILE A 90 5.28 -17.54 -11.50
N ALA A 91 5.23 -17.75 -12.82
CA ALA A 91 4.01 -17.59 -13.62
C ALA A 91 2.94 -18.65 -13.30
N VAL A 92 3.36 -19.85 -12.88
CA VAL A 92 2.47 -20.96 -12.52
C VAL A 92 1.98 -20.80 -11.08
N TYR A 93 2.85 -20.37 -10.17
CA TYR A 93 2.47 -20.17 -8.77
C TYR A 93 1.57 -18.95 -8.59
N PHE A 94 1.91 -17.83 -9.25
CA PHE A 94 1.12 -16.60 -9.21
C PHE A 94 0.40 -16.40 -10.55
N ALA A 95 -0.83 -16.94 -10.63
CA ALA A 95 -1.65 -16.88 -11.84
C ALA A 95 -2.03 -15.44 -12.27
N ARG A 96 -2.00 -14.47 -11.36
CA ARG A 96 -2.33 -13.07 -11.66
C ARG A 96 -1.07 -12.27 -11.96
N PRO A 97 -0.99 -11.57 -13.11
CA PRO A 97 0.21 -10.82 -13.50
C PRO A 97 0.56 -9.69 -12.51
N VAL A 98 -0.44 -9.10 -11.87
CA VAL A 98 -0.25 -8.06 -10.84
C VAL A 98 0.60 -8.57 -9.67
N LEU A 99 0.43 -9.83 -9.26
CA LEU A 99 1.23 -10.41 -8.17
C LEU A 99 2.69 -10.61 -8.58
N GLN A 100 2.93 -10.94 -9.86
CA GLN A 100 4.28 -11.06 -10.41
C GLN A 100 4.98 -9.70 -10.46
N MET A 101 4.24 -8.63 -10.78
CA MET A 101 4.77 -7.26 -10.78
C MET A 101 5.17 -6.80 -9.38
N ILE A 102 4.34 -7.06 -8.36
CA ILE A 102 4.64 -6.71 -6.96
C ILE A 102 5.91 -7.42 -6.48
N LEU A 103 6.11 -8.68 -6.90
CA LEU A 103 7.31 -9.45 -6.54
C LEU A 103 8.59 -8.87 -7.15
N ARG A 104 8.49 -8.20 -8.32
CA ARG A 104 9.62 -7.55 -8.99
C ARG A 104 9.96 -6.15 -8.45
N GLN A 105 8.98 -5.42 -7.91
CA GLN A 105 9.19 -4.07 -7.37
C GLN A 105 10.39 -3.91 -6.42
N PRO A 106 10.64 -4.78 -5.42
CA PRO A 106 11.80 -4.61 -4.54
C PRO A 106 13.14 -4.69 -5.29
N PHE A 107 13.25 -5.57 -6.30
CA PHE A 107 14.46 -5.69 -7.12
C PHE A 107 14.65 -4.48 -8.03
N GLN A 108 13.56 -3.90 -8.52
CA GLN A 108 13.58 -2.66 -9.31
C GLN A 108 14.05 -1.47 -8.47
N VAL A 109 13.53 -1.31 -7.25
CA VAL A 109 13.93 -0.22 -6.34
C VAL A 109 15.39 -0.35 -5.95
N ALA A 110 15.86 -1.57 -5.71
CA ALA A 110 17.26 -1.84 -5.40
C ALA A 110 18.20 -1.77 -6.61
N GLY A 111 17.69 -1.60 -7.84
CA GLY A 111 18.50 -1.52 -9.06
C GLY A 111 19.21 -2.82 -9.45
N VAL A 112 18.73 -3.96 -8.92
CA VAL A 112 19.34 -5.30 -9.09
C VAL A 112 18.44 -6.25 -9.87
N ASP A 113 17.58 -5.71 -10.73
CA ASP A 113 16.68 -6.51 -11.55
C ASP A 113 17.47 -7.48 -12.46
N GLY A 114 17.11 -8.76 -12.44
CA GLY A 114 17.75 -9.81 -13.24
C GLY A 114 19.08 -10.35 -12.71
N GLN A 115 19.58 -9.87 -11.56
CA GLN A 115 20.86 -10.32 -10.99
C GLN A 115 20.75 -11.49 -10.02
N PHE A 116 19.52 -11.89 -9.64
CA PHE A 116 19.23 -12.91 -8.63
C PHE A 116 18.25 -13.96 -9.18
#